data_AF-F2UXP8-F1
#
_entry.id   AF-F2UXP8-F1
#
_cell.length_a   1.000
_cell.length_b   1.000
_cell.length_c   1.000
_cell.angle_alpha   90.00
_cell.angle_beta   90.00
_cell.angle_gamma   90.00
#
_symmetry.space_group_name_H-M   'P 1'
#
loop_
_entity.id
_entity.type
_entity.pdbx_description
1 polymer ?
#
loop_
_entity_poly.entity_id
_entity_poly.type
_entity_poly.pdbx_seq_one_letter_code
_entity_poly.pdbx_strand_id
1 'polypeptide(L)'
;MKPVPIIGDFAFIPVTWWILVLLVAAALTGLLIVARRRLVRDDAEPAARRAWWRRLAIVVVIVLALAGPAIRGSEAISVSNVEIYMVVDRTGSMAAEDYQGKGPDGVDQSASTRLDGVRADMRAIREAFPDSRFSIIALDNTAARELPLTHDTNAVDAWIGSFKQEVSSHATGSSLEVALPVLGQTLAQARQSDPKDIRLVYIFSDGEATDNGRGAQTADNAGISWQSLAGLVDGGAVLGYGSTEGGKMRSYDGSPSTGEHTQSDYITDGQGGQPGVSKIDADELQKVAKDLGLPYYHRTGGSGDDPTSKFTNLDIEAVTSDGRAKTNARVYLTWPLGLIAFGLLLWEILDLMRADRRLRLLMGRGR
;
A
#
# COMPACT_ATOMS: atom_id res chain seq x y z
N MET A 1 5.45 -25.41 5.83
CA MET A 1 6.67 -24.59 5.67
C MET A 1 7.87 -25.52 5.78
N LYS A 2 8.82 -25.49 4.84
CA LYS A 2 10.04 -26.32 4.92
C LYS A 2 10.99 -25.74 6.00
N PRO A 3 11.60 -26.55 6.87
CA PRO A 3 12.53 -26.04 7.88
C PRO A 3 13.72 -25.36 7.20
N VAL A 4 13.97 -24.10 7.55
CA VAL A 4 15.12 -23.31 7.08
C VAL A 4 16.17 -23.32 8.19
N PRO A 5 17.42 -23.73 7.94
CA PRO A 5 18.47 -23.64 8.93
C PRO A 5 18.82 -22.16 9.17
N ILE A 6 18.80 -21.75 10.45
CA ILE A 6 19.08 -20.38 10.91
C ILE A 6 20.31 -20.43 11.82
N ILE A 7 21.28 -19.56 11.57
CA ILE A 7 22.47 -19.39 12.42
C ILE A 7 22.64 -17.89 12.67
N GLY A 8 22.33 -17.42 13.88
CA GLY A 8 22.30 -15.99 14.20
C GLY A 8 21.27 -15.24 13.34
N ASP A 9 21.69 -14.13 12.71
CA ASP A 9 20.84 -13.33 11.81
C ASP A 9 20.79 -13.85 10.35
N PHE A 10 21.52 -14.93 10.05
CA PHE A 10 21.58 -15.52 8.72
C PHE A 10 20.57 -16.66 8.56
N ALA A 11 19.76 -16.58 7.51
CA ALA A 11 18.93 -17.67 7.02
C ALA A 11 19.53 -18.23 5.73
N PHE A 12 19.69 -19.56 5.63
CA PHE A 12 20.18 -20.20 4.41
C PHE A 12 19.00 -20.71 3.58
N ILE A 13 18.72 -20.04 2.47
CA ILE A 13 17.65 -20.41 1.55
C ILE A 13 18.32 -20.83 0.26
N PRO A 14 18.43 -22.14 -0.01
CA PRO A 14 19.17 -22.59 -1.16
C PRO A 14 18.49 -22.11 -2.44
N VAL A 15 19.29 -21.67 -3.41
CA VAL A 15 18.81 -21.25 -4.74
C VAL A 15 18.15 -22.43 -5.49
N THR A 16 18.46 -23.65 -5.06
CA THR A 16 17.95 -24.91 -5.62
C THR A 16 17.58 -25.87 -4.48
N TRP A 17 17.38 -27.17 -4.75
CA TRP A 17 17.08 -28.14 -3.69
C TRP A 17 18.33 -28.43 -2.85
N TRP A 18 18.19 -28.50 -1.52
CA TRP A 18 19.29 -28.83 -0.60
C TRP A 18 20.09 -30.08 -0.99
N ILE A 19 19.40 -31.10 -1.50
CA ILE A 19 20.02 -32.32 -2.00
C ILE A 19 21.03 -32.01 -3.12
N LEU A 20 20.68 -31.12 -4.05
CA LEU A 20 21.56 -30.72 -5.14
C LEU A 20 22.77 -29.93 -4.62
N VAL A 21 22.57 -29.03 -3.65
CA VAL A 21 23.67 -28.27 -3.02
C VAL A 21 24.67 -29.21 -2.34
N LEU A 22 24.18 -30.20 -1.59
CA LEU A 22 25.02 -31.20 -0.92
C LEU A 22 25.75 -32.10 -1.90
N LEU A 23 25.11 -32.51 -2.99
CA LEU A 23 25.74 -33.31 -4.05
C LEU A 23 26.87 -32.55 -4.75
N VAL A 24 26.63 -31.27 -5.11
CA VAL A 24 27.66 -30.41 -5.72
C VAL A 24 28.82 -30.19 -4.76
N ALA A 25 28.53 -29.91 -3.49
CA ALA A 25 29.56 -29.75 -2.46
C ALA A 25 30.42 -31.03 -2.34
N ALA A 26 29.79 -32.20 -2.21
CA ALA A 26 30.48 -33.48 -2.11
C ALA A 26 31.36 -33.77 -3.34
N ALA A 27 30.86 -33.52 -4.55
CA ALA A 27 31.62 -33.72 -5.79
C ALA A 27 32.85 -32.81 -5.86
N LEU A 28 32.69 -31.52 -5.55
CA LEU A 28 33.78 -30.54 -5.54
C LEU A 28 34.83 -30.85 -4.47
N THR A 29 34.41 -31.26 -3.26
CA THR A 29 35.32 -31.70 -2.20
C THR A 29 36.09 -32.95 -2.62
N GLY A 30 35.44 -33.91 -3.29
CA GLY A 30 36.09 -35.10 -3.84
C GLY A 30 37.20 -34.74 -4.83
N LEU A 31 36.93 -33.81 -5.76
CA LEU A 31 37.93 -33.30 -6.71
C LEU A 31 39.11 -32.61 -6.00
N LEU A 32 38.86 -31.82 -4.96
CA LEU A 32 39.91 -31.17 -4.17
C LEU A 32 40.80 -32.18 -3.43
N ILE A 33 40.22 -33.27 -2.91
CA ILE A 33 40.96 -34.35 -2.23
C ILE A 33 41.85 -35.09 -3.24
N VAL A 34 41.32 -35.43 -4.41
CA VAL A 34 42.11 -36.08 -5.48
C VAL A 34 43.25 -35.17 -5.93
N ALA A 35 42.98 -33.87 -6.15
CA ALA A 35 44.00 -32.90 -6.52
C ALA A 35 45.08 -32.77 -5.43
N ARG A 36 44.70 -32.72 -4.14
CA ARG A 36 45.64 -32.67 -3.02
C ARG A 36 46.51 -33.92 -2.95
N ARG A 37 45.92 -35.11 -3.13
CA ARG A 37 46.65 -36.38 -3.11
C ARG A 37 47.70 -36.47 -4.23
N ARG A 38 47.40 -35.94 -5.42
CA ARG A 38 48.36 -35.84 -6.53
C ARG A 38 49.49 -34.86 -6.21
N LEU A 39 49.15 -33.67 -5.69
CA LEU A 39 50.13 -32.66 -5.28
C LEU A 39 51.14 -33.16 -4.22
N VAL A 40 50.69 -33.99 -3.27
CA VAL A 40 51.53 -34.56 -2.21
C VAL A 40 52.36 -35.73 -2.71
N ARG A 41 51.89 -36.48 -3.72
CA ARG A 41 52.65 -37.59 -4.32
C ARG A 41 53.75 -37.12 -5.28
N ASP A 42 53.54 -36.01 -5.96
CA ASP A 42 54.39 -35.55 -7.06
C ASP A 42 55.40 -34.44 -6.65
N ASP A 43 55.67 -34.26 -5.35
CA ASP A 43 56.54 -33.19 -4.78
C ASP A 43 56.30 -31.81 -5.43
N ALA A 44 55.03 -31.41 -5.49
CA ALA A 44 54.61 -30.34 -6.36
C ALA A 44 55.19 -28.94 -6.01
N GLU A 45 55.51 -28.20 -7.07
CA GLU A 45 56.03 -26.84 -7.02
C GLU A 45 55.13 -25.87 -6.21
N PRO A 46 55.70 -24.80 -5.62
CA PRO A 46 54.95 -23.80 -4.85
C PRO A 46 53.76 -23.18 -5.60
N ALA A 47 53.86 -23.06 -6.93
CA ALA A 47 52.80 -22.57 -7.80
C ALA A 47 51.55 -23.49 -7.80
N ALA A 48 51.77 -24.80 -7.76
CA ALA A 48 50.71 -25.79 -7.75
C ALA A 48 49.96 -25.82 -6.41
N ARG A 49 50.68 -25.58 -5.30
CA ARG A 49 50.06 -25.38 -3.96
C ARG A 49 49.21 -24.11 -3.91
N ARG A 50 49.66 -23.01 -4.53
CA ARG A 50 48.89 -21.76 -4.62
C ARG A 50 47.60 -21.94 -5.44
N ALA A 51 47.66 -22.68 -6.55
CA ALA A 51 46.48 -23.02 -7.35
C ALA A 51 45.47 -23.88 -6.58
N TRP A 52 45.94 -24.80 -5.72
CA TRP A 52 45.06 -25.61 -4.87
C TRP A 52 44.27 -24.76 -3.86
N TRP A 53 44.93 -23.82 -3.16
CA TRP A 53 44.26 -22.90 -2.24
C TRP A 53 43.24 -22.00 -2.94
N ARG A 54 43.54 -21.54 -4.17
CA ARG A 54 42.58 -20.78 -4.98
C ARG A 54 41.37 -21.63 -5.38
N ARG A 55 41.58 -22.87 -5.81
CA ARG A 55 40.48 -23.81 -6.12
C ARG A 55 39.62 -24.14 -4.90
N LEU A 56 40.23 -24.27 -3.72
CA LEU A 56 39.50 -24.39 -2.46
C LEU A 56 38.62 -23.16 -2.21
N ALA A 57 39.17 -21.95 -2.39
CA ALA A 57 38.41 -20.71 -2.23
C ALA A 57 37.21 -20.63 -3.21
N ILE A 58 37.42 -21.01 -4.49
CA ILE A 58 36.34 -21.08 -5.49
C ILE A 58 35.22 -22.02 -5.02
N VAL A 59 35.56 -23.24 -4.58
CA VAL A 59 34.59 -24.23 -4.12
C VAL A 59 33.81 -23.73 -2.91
N VAL A 60 34.50 -23.13 -1.93
CA VAL A 60 33.86 -22.57 -0.73
C VAL A 60 32.87 -21.46 -1.11
N VAL A 61 33.26 -20.52 -1.96
CA VAL A 61 32.39 -19.41 -2.39
C VAL A 61 31.19 -19.90 -3.19
N ILE A 62 31.37 -20.89 -4.08
CA ILE A 62 30.27 -21.48 -4.86
C ILE A 62 29.28 -22.21 -3.94
N VAL A 63 29.76 -23.01 -3.00
CA VAL A 63 28.88 -23.73 -2.06
C VAL A 63 28.12 -22.76 -1.17
N LEU A 64 28.77 -21.68 -0.70
CA LEU A 64 28.09 -20.61 0.04
C LEU A 64 27.05 -19.89 -0.82
N ALA A 65 27.37 -19.53 -2.07
CA ALA A 65 26.40 -18.90 -2.97
C ALA A 65 25.17 -19.80 -3.24
N LEU A 66 25.38 -21.10 -3.44
CA LEU A 66 24.31 -22.08 -3.65
C LEU A 66 23.45 -22.32 -2.40
N ALA A 67 24.06 -22.24 -1.20
CA ALA A 67 23.34 -22.29 0.06
C ALA A 67 22.47 -21.05 0.32
N GLY A 68 22.68 -19.98 -0.45
CA GLY A 68 21.88 -18.76 -0.45
C GLY A 68 21.77 -18.11 0.94
N PRO A 69 22.89 -17.67 1.54
CA PRO A 69 22.86 -16.91 2.78
C PRO A 69 22.08 -15.63 2.53
N ALA A 70 21.09 -15.40 3.39
CA ALA A 70 20.30 -14.20 3.39
C ALA A 70 20.30 -13.60 4.80
N ILE A 71 20.52 -12.30 4.88
CA ILE A 71 20.40 -11.54 6.13
C ILE A 71 19.01 -10.92 6.19
N ARG A 72 18.53 -10.67 7.41
CA ARG A 72 17.35 -9.83 7.60
C ARG A 72 17.66 -8.45 7.03
N GLY A 73 17.00 -8.10 5.94
CA GLY A 73 17.06 -6.75 5.39
C GLY A 73 15.93 -5.94 5.98
N SER A 74 16.23 -4.70 6.36
CA SER A 74 15.22 -3.65 6.44
C SER A 74 15.07 -3.07 5.03
N GLU A 75 14.35 -3.75 4.15
CA GLU A 75 13.71 -3.02 3.06
C GLU A 75 12.47 -2.39 3.66
N ALA A 76 12.39 -1.05 3.55
CA ALA A 76 11.20 -0.29 3.85
C ALA A 76 10.01 -0.98 3.17
N ILE A 77 8.91 -1.09 3.89
CA ILE A 77 7.62 -1.59 3.42
C ILE A 77 7.46 -1.29 1.93
N SER A 78 7.44 -2.33 1.10
CA SER A 78 6.94 -2.15 -0.27
C SER A 78 5.49 -1.71 -0.12
N VAL A 79 5.19 -0.48 -0.55
CA VAL A 79 3.87 0.18 -0.51
C VAL A 79 2.76 -0.66 -1.20
N SER A 80 3.13 -1.77 -1.85
CA SER A 80 2.25 -2.76 -2.48
C SER A 80 1.28 -3.50 -1.54
N ASN A 81 1.57 -3.61 -0.24
CA ASN A 81 0.69 -4.32 0.72
C ASN A 81 -0.30 -3.41 1.46
N VAL A 82 -0.47 -2.16 1.02
CA VAL A 82 -1.42 -1.21 1.61
C VAL A 82 -2.72 -1.22 0.81
N GLU A 83 -3.83 -1.41 1.51
CA GLU A 83 -5.19 -1.29 1.00
C GLU A 83 -5.83 -0.03 1.59
N ILE A 84 -6.37 0.81 0.72
CA ILE A 84 -6.98 2.09 1.08
C ILE A 84 -8.45 2.04 0.71
N TYR A 85 -9.30 2.12 1.74
CA TYR A 85 -10.76 2.14 1.60
C TYR A 85 -11.24 3.58 1.80
N MET A 86 -11.79 4.18 0.75
CA MET A 86 -12.33 5.53 0.76
C MET A 86 -13.85 5.44 0.83
N VAL A 87 -14.43 5.88 1.95
CA VAL A 87 -15.87 5.95 2.19
C VAL A 87 -16.32 7.38 1.96
N VAL A 88 -17.03 7.62 0.86
CA VAL A 88 -17.36 8.94 0.36
C VAL A 88 -18.83 9.21 0.50
N ASP A 89 -19.17 10.21 1.30
CA ASP A 89 -20.49 10.82 1.32
C ASP A 89 -20.68 11.70 0.08
N ARG A 90 -21.69 11.36 -0.72
CA ARG A 90 -22.09 12.12 -1.90
C ARG A 90 -23.52 12.62 -1.81
N THR A 91 -24.08 12.68 -0.61
CA THR A 91 -25.44 13.22 -0.39
C THR A 91 -25.55 14.67 -0.87
N GLY A 92 -26.78 15.16 -0.99
CA GLY A 92 -27.01 16.55 -1.39
C GLY A 92 -26.36 17.58 -0.45
N SER A 93 -26.20 17.27 0.85
CA SER A 93 -25.55 18.13 1.84
C SER A 93 -24.06 18.36 1.57
N MET A 94 -23.40 17.39 0.97
CA MET A 94 -22.02 17.52 0.52
C MET A 94 -21.85 18.48 -0.67
N ALA A 95 -22.92 18.85 -1.36
CA ALA A 95 -22.88 19.90 -2.39
C ALA A 95 -23.04 21.32 -1.82
N ALA A 96 -23.03 21.50 -0.51
CA ALA A 96 -23.15 22.80 0.12
C ALA A 96 -21.99 23.74 -0.26
N GLU A 97 -22.34 24.98 -0.62
CA GLU A 97 -21.42 26.04 -1.05
C GLU A 97 -20.80 26.78 0.15
N ASP A 98 -20.29 26.05 1.15
CA ASP A 98 -19.61 26.60 2.34
C ASP A 98 -18.12 26.22 2.43
N TYR A 99 -17.57 25.63 1.37
CA TYR A 99 -16.15 25.28 1.28
C TYR A 99 -15.31 26.44 0.77
N GLN A 100 -14.28 26.82 1.53
CA GLN A 100 -13.42 27.98 1.27
C GLN A 100 -12.21 27.66 0.39
N GLY A 101 -12.04 26.39 0.01
CA GLY A 101 -10.93 25.93 -0.82
C GLY A 101 -11.26 26.01 -2.31
N LYS A 102 -10.23 25.97 -3.16
CA LYS A 102 -10.39 26.16 -4.60
C LYS A 102 -11.28 25.07 -5.22
N GLY A 103 -12.37 25.48 -5.89
CA GLY A 103 -13.20 24.64 -6.74
C GLY A 103 -12.55 24.37 -8.11
N PRO A 104 -13.28 23.76 -9.06
CA PRO A 104 -12.80 23.54 -10.42
C PRO A 104 -12.44 24.85 -11.14
N ASP A 105 -11.57 24.77 -12.15
CA ASP A 105 -11.20 25.95 -12.93
C ASP A 105 -12.44 26.57 -13.60
N GLY A 106 -12.60 27.89 -13.44
CA GLY A 106 -13.75 28.63 -13.96
C GLY A 106 -14.95 28.72 -13.00
N VAL A 107 -14.85 28.14 -11.81
CA VAL A 107 -15.86 28.26 -10.74
C VAL A 107 -15.42 29.33 -9.74
N ASP A 108 -16.34 30.22 -9.38
CA ASP A 108 -16.09 31.21 -8.33
C ASP A 108 -15.87 30.53 -6.98
N GLN A 109 -14.95 31.08 -6.18
CA GLN A 109 -14.60 30.53 -4.87
C GLN A 109 -15.80 30.43 -3.90
N SER A 110 -16.81 31.27 -4.06
CA SER A 110 -18.05 31.22 -3.27
C SER A 110 -19.00 30.10 -3.70
N ALA A 111 -18.75 29.45 -4.84
CA ALA A 111 -19.51 28.31 -5.36
C ALA A 111 -18.71 27.01 -5.26
N SER A 112 -17.59 27.04 -4.55
CA SER A 112 -16.86 25.84 -4.15
C SER A 112 -17.68 25.05 -3.14
N THR A 113 -17.72 23.73 -3.33
CA THR A 113 -18.55 22.81 -2.56
C THR A 113 -17.71 21.94 -1.64
N ARG A 114 -18.33 21.34 -0.61
CA ARG A 114 -17.64 20.34 0.22
C ARG A 114 -17.08 19.20 -0.62
N LEU A 115 -17.79 18.77 -1.67
CA LEU A 115 -17.32 17.76 -2.63
C LEU A 115 -16.02 18.16 -3.35
N ASP A 116 -15.74 19.44 -3.54
CA ASP A 116 -14.44 19.86 -4.09
C ASP A 116 -13.29 19.59 -3.11
N GLY A 117 -13.54 19.83 -1.82
CA GLY A 117 -12.62 19.45 -0.75
C GLY A 117 -12.38 17.95 -0.71
N VAL A 118 -13.45 17.15 -0.81
CA VAL A 118 -13.36 15.69 -0.88
C VAL A 118 -12.48 15.27 -2.07
N ARG A 119 -12.72 15.82 -3.27
CA ARG A 119 -11.91 15.52 -4.47
C ARG A 119 -10.44 15.86 -4.27
N ALA A 120 -10.15 17.02 -3.67
CA ALA A 120 -8.79 17.46 -3.43
C ALA A 120 -8.06 16.53 -2.44
N ASP A 121 -8.71 16.18 -1.32
CA ASP A 121 -8.12 15.32 -0.30
C ASP A 121 -7.98 13.86 -0.78
N MET A 122 -8.95 13.33 -1.54
CA MET A 122 -8.85 12.01 -2.16
C MET A 122 -7.67 11.94 -3.14
N ARG A 123 -7.44 12.98 -3.96
CA ARG A 123 -6.26 13.04 -4.84
C ARG A 123 -4.97 13.08 -4.04
N ALA A 124 -4.91 13.87 -2.96
CA ALA A 124 -3.74 13.93 -2.09
C ALA A 124 -3.42 12.58 -1.45
N ILE A 125 -4.44 11.82 -1.00
CA ILE A 125 -4.27 10.46 -0.47
C ILE A 125 -3.76 9.53 -1.58
N ARG A 126 -4.39 9.53 -2.74
CA ARG A 126 -3.96 8.70 -3.89
C ARG A 126 -2.52 8.97 -4.29
N GLU A 127 -2.12 10.24 -4.36
CA GLU A 127 -0.75 10.66 -4.72
C GLU A 127 0.30 10.25 -3.67
N ALA A 128 -0.07 10.24 -2.39
CA ALA A 128 0.81 9.82 -1.32
C ALA A 128 1.05 8.31 -1.27
N PHE A 129 0.15 7.52 -1.87
CA PHE A 129 0.17 6.06 -1.82
C PHE A 129 0.16 5.43 -3.23
N PRO A 130 1.18 5.69 -4.08
CA PRO A 130 1.15 5.37 -5.50
C PRO A 130 1.13 3.86 -5.82
N ASP A 131 1.67 3.01 -4.95
CA ASP A 131 1.72 1.55 -5.17
C ASP A 131 0.61 0.78 -4.42
N SER A 132 -0.29 1.49 -3.74
CA SER A 132 -1.35 0.88 -2.93
C SER A 132 -2.55 0.43 -3.77
N ARG A 133 -3.44 -0.36 -3.16
CA ARG A 133 -4.74 -0.70 -3.75
C ARG A 133 -5.81 0.20 -3.17
N PHE A 134 -6.72 0.65 -4.01
CA PHE A 134 -7.82 1.54 -3.63
C PHE A 134 -9.16 0.86 -3.83
N SER A 135 -10.06 1.04 -2.87
CA SER A 135 -11.48 0.70 -2.99
C SER A 135 -12.29 1.93 -2.62
N ILE A 136 -13.37 2.20 -3.36
CA ILE A 136 -14.26 3.33 -3.10
C ILE A 136 -15.65 2.81 -2.79
N ILE A 137 -16.18 3.24 -1.64
CA ILE A 137 -17.55 3.02 -1.20
C ILE A 137 -18.21 4.38 -1.17
N ALA A 138 -19.21 4.59 -2.01
CA ALA A 138 -19.99 5.82 -1.99
C ALA A 138 -21.29 5.60 -1.22
N LEU A 139 -21.74 6.63 -0.52
CA LEU A 139 -23.01 6.62 0.18
C LEU A 139 -23.85 7.87 -0.13
N ASP A 140 -25.15 7.64 -0.19
CA ASP A 140 -26.24 8.61 -0.28
C ASP A 140 -27.38 8.16 0.64
N ASN A 141 -28.57 7.86 0.12
CA ASN A 141 -29.62 7.16 0.86
C ASN A 141 -29.33 5.65 1.04
N THR A 142 -28.37 5.12 0.29
CA THR A 142 -27.83 3.75 0.33
C THR A 142 -26.30 3.79 0.27
N ALA A 143 -25.63 2.64 0.44
CA ALA A 143 -24.18 2.56 0.26
C ALA A 143 -23.82 1.46 -0.74
N ALA A 144 -22.87 1.74 -1.62
CA ALA A 144 -22.40 0.80 -2.61
C ALA A 144 -20.89 0.92 -2.83
N ARG A 145 -20.25 -0.22 -3.08
CA ARG A 145 -18.85 -0.25 -3.52
C ARG A 145 -18.79 0.06 -5.01
N GLU A 146 -18.53 1.32 -5.34
CA GLU A 146 -18.47 1.81 -6.72
C GLU A 146 -17.15 1.44 -7.40
N LEU A 147 -16.05 1.41 -6.65
CA LEU A 147 -14.77 0.91 -7.13
C LEU A 147 -14.30 -0.28 -6.27
N PRO A 148 -14.28 -1.50 -6.84
CA PRO A 148 -13.64 -2.64 -6.19
C PRO A 148 -12.14 -2.39 -5.97
N LEU A 149 -11.55 -3.12 -5.02
CA LEU A 149 -10.13 -3.01 -4.70
C LEU A 149 -9.26 -3.19 -5.97
N THR A 150 -8.50 -2.15 -6.34
CA THR A 150 -7.72 -2.11 -7.58
C THR A 150 -6.40 -1.36 -7.41
N HIS A 151 -5.38 -1.74 -8.19
CA HIS A 151 -4.14 -0.96 -8.35
C HIS A 151 -4.24 0.08 -9.48
N ASP A 152 -5.35 0.11 -10.21
CA ASP A 152 -5.53 1.06 -11.32
C ASP A 152 -5.83 2.46 -10.79
N THR A 153 -4.79 3.24 -10.59
CA THR A 153 -4.86 4.63 -10.14
C THR A 153 -5.50 5.56 -11.17
N ASN A 154 -5.61 5.16 -12.44
CA ASN A 154 -6.38 5.92 -13.44
C ASN A 154 -7.88 5.70 -13.23
N ALA A 155 -8.30 4.50 -12.86
CA ALA A 155 -9.71 4.24 -12.51
C ALA A 155 -10.12 5.03 -11.26
N VAL A 156 -9.24 5.14 -10.28
CA VAL A 156 -9.43 5.99 -9.08
C VAL A 156 -9.59 7.46 -9.48
N ASP A 157 -8.67 8.00 -10.28
CA ASP A 157 -8.74 9.39 -10.74
C ASP A 157 -9.99 9.68 -11.57
N ALA A 158 -10.35 8.75 -12.46
CA ALA A 158 -11.56 8.86 -13.27
C ALA A 158 -12.81 8.87 -12.40
N TRP A 159 -12.87 8.04 -11.37
CA TRP A 159 -13.97 8.06 -10.40
C TRP A 159 -14.01 9.40 -9.65
N ILE A 160 -12.88 9.83 -9.07
CA ILE A 160 -12.77 11.11 -8.34
C ILE A 160 -13.20 12.30 -9.23
N GLY A 161 -12.82 12.28 -10.51
CA GLY A 161 -13.16 13.35 -11.46
C GLY A 161 -14.59 13.33 -11.97
N SER A 162 -15.32 12.22 -11.84
CA SER A 162 -16.64 12.06 -12.46
C SER A 162 -17.80 11.96 -11.47
N PHE A 163 -17.53 11.59 -10.21
CA PHE A 163 -18.62 11.46 -9.25
C PHE A 163 -19.30 12.82 -8.99
N LYS A 164 -20.61 12.76 -8.79
CA LYS A 164 -21.49 13.89 -8.52
C LYS A 164 -22.28 13.66 -7.24
N GLN A 165 -22.85 14.73 -6.71
CA GLN A 165 -23.84 14.67 -5.64
C GLN A 165 -25.02 13.76 -6.02
N GLU A 166 -25.76 13.31 -5.01
CA GLU A 166 -27.01 12.58 -5.15
C GLU A 166 -28.04 13.41 -5.95
N VAL A 167 -28.82 12.73 -6.79
CA VAL A 167 -29.97 13.33 -7.47
C VAL A 167 -31.00 13.74 -6.43
N SER A 168 -31.34 15.02 -6.37
CA SER A 168 -32.13 15.61 -5.28
C SER A 168 -33.52 15.01 -5.14
N SER A 169 -34.13 14.51 -6.23
CA SER A 169 -35.43 13.83 -6.20
C SER A 169 -35.37 12.40 -5.60
N HIS A 170 -34.19 11.82 -5.45
CA HIS A 170 -33.99 10.50 -4.82
C HIS A 170 -33.62 10.58 -3.34
N ALA A 171 -33.27 11.79 -2.86
CA ALA A 171 -32.92 12.03 -1.47
C ALA A 171 -34.07 11.63 -0.53
N THR A 172 -33.81 10.62 0.30
CA THR A 172 -34.79 10.01 1.22
C THR A 172 -34.26 9.93 2.66
N GLY A 173 -33.23 10.73 2.95
CA GLY A 173 -32.51 10.76 4.21
C GLY A 173 -31.30 9.83 4.20
N SER A 174 -30.19 10.32 4.75
CA SER A 174 -28.88 9.66 4.80
C SER A 174 -28.35 9.56 6.22
N SER A 175 -27.38 8.69 6.42
CA SER A 175 -26.52 8.64 7.62
C SER A 175 -25.24 7.89 7.27
N LEU A 176 -24.16 8.13 8.02
CA LEU A 176 -22.90 7.42 7.84
C LEU A 176 -23.05 5.91 8.08
N GLU A 177 -23.93 5.52 9.00
CA GLU A 177 -24.20 4.13 9.36
C GLU A 177 -24.73 3.29 8.20
N VAL A 178 -25.29 3.91 7.16
CA VAL A 178 -25.68 3.20 5.93
C VAL A 178 -24.48 2.49 5.28
N ALA A 179 -23.26 3.02 5.45
CA ALA A 179 -22.04 2.40 4.92
C ALA A 179 -21.48 1.26 5.80
N LEU A 180 -21.86 1.17 7.08
CA LEU A 180 -21.29 0.20 8.03
C LEU A 180 -21.35 -1.26 7.53
N PRO A 181 -22.50 -1.77 7.04
CA PRO A 181 -22.58 -3.15 6.58
C PRO A 181 -21.65 -3.45 5.40
N VAL A 182 -21.59 -2.53 4.43
CA VAL A 182 -20.77 -2.69 3.21
C VAL A 182 -19.29 -2.60 3.55
N LEU A 183 -18.91 -1.61 4.36
CA LEU A 183 -17.53 -1.44 4.82
C LEU A 183 -17.07 -2.64 5.65
N GLY A 184 -17.88 -3.02 6.66
CA GLY A 184 -17.56 -4.12 7.56
C GLY A 184 -17.40 -5.45 6.83
N GLN A 185 -18.31 -5.77 5.90
CA GLN A 185 -18.19 -6.96 5.07
C GLN A 185 -16.94 -6.92 4.18
N THR A 186 -16.65 -5.76 3.58
CA THR A 186 -15.48 -5.59 2.71
C THR A 186 -14.18 -5.77 3.48
N LEU A 187 -14.03 -5.11 4.64
CA LEU A 187 -12.84 -5.23 5.50
C LEU A 187 -12.67 -6.65 6.03
N ALA A 188 -13.75 -7.31 6.45
CA ALA A 188 -13.71 -8.68 6.93
C ALA A 188 -13.25 -9.66 5.83
N GLN A 189 -13.77 -9.52 4.60
CA GLN A 189 -13.35 -10.34 3.46
C GLN A 189 -11.90 -10.09 3.06
N ALA A 190 -11.46 -8.84 3.07
CA ALA A 190 -10.08 -8.49 2.80
C ALA A 190 -9.15 -9.09 3.85
N ARG A 191 -9.49 -8.97 5.14
CA ARG A 191 -8.72 -9.52 6.27
C ARG A 191 -8.57 -11.04 6.19
N GLN A 192 -9.60 -11.74 5.69
CA GLN A 192 -9.56 -13.19 5.48
C GLN A 192 -8.68 -13.57 4.30
N SER A 193 -8.78 -12.83 3.19
CA SER A 193 -8.02 -13.10 1.97
C SER A 193 -6.53 -12.82 2.16
N ASP A 194 -6.20 -11.64 2.68
CA ASP A 194 -4.83 -11.18 2.83
C ASP A 194 -4.56 -10.66 4.27
N PRO A 195 -4.31 -11.57 5.23
CA PRO A 195 -4.19 -11.22 6.65
C PRO A 195 -3.02 -10.31 7.02
N LYS A 196 -2.06 -10.08 6.12
CA LYS A 196 -0.84 -9.31 6.38
C LYS A 196 -0.92 -7.87 5.87
N ASP A 197 -1.92 -7.58 5.04
CA ASP A 197 -2.04 -6.30 4.40
C ASP A 197 -2.53 -5.25 5.38
N ILE A 198 -2.05 -4.03 5.17
CA ILE A 198 -2.31 -2.87 6.01
C ILE A 198 -3.54 -2.18 5.46
N ARG A 199 -4.54 -1.95 6.31
CA ARG A 199 -5.84 -1.40 5.91
C ARG A 199 -6.00 0.01 6.43
N LEU A 200 -5.97 0.96 5.51
CA LEU A 200 -6.24 2.36 5.79
C LEU A 200 -7.69 2.66 5.41
N VAL A 201 -8.45 3.28 6.32
CA VAL A 201 -9.83 3.72 6.06
C VAL A 201 -9.90 5.24 6.14
N TYR A 202 -10.37 5.86 5.08
CA TYR A 202 -10.66 7.28 5.02
C TYR A 202 -12.15 7.50 4.85
N ILE A 203 -12.77 8.26 5.75
CA ILE A 203 -14.19 8.62 5.69
C ILE A 203 -14.28 10.11 5.34
N PHE A 204 -15.08 10.46 4.33
CA PHE A 204 -15.29 11.82 3.86
C PHE A 204 -16.78 12.14 3.98
N SER A 205 -17.19 13.00 4.92
CA SER A 205 -18.61 13.31 5.15
C SER A 205 -18.77 14.62 5.92
N ASP A 206 -19.97 15.18 5.92
CA ASP A 206 -20.39 16.26 6.81
C ASP A 206 -21.06 15.73 8.09
N GLY A 207 -21.29 14.42 8.21
CA GLY A 207 -21.88 13.78 9.37
C GLY A 207 -23.38 13.98 9.53
N GLU A 208 -24.03 14.72 8.63
CA GLU A 208 -25.43 15.10 8.78
C GLU A 208 -26.35 13.89 8.56
N ALA A 209 -27.03 13.45 9.63
CA ALA A 209 -27.98 12.34 9.58
C ALA A 209 -29.43 12.83 9.44
N THR A 210 -30.12 12.37 8.40
CA THR A 210 -31.51 12.74 8.07
C THR A 210 -32.42 11.53 7.79
N ASP A 211 -31.91 10.31 7.99
CA ASP A 211 -32.61 9.05 7.71
C ASP A 211 -33.50 8.53 8.85
N ASN A 212 -33.66 9.31 9.93
CA ASN A 212 -34.41 8.95 11.14
C ASN A 212 -33.91 7.64 11.81
N GLY A 213 -32.60 7.37 11.76
CA GLY A 213 -31.98 6.21 12.42
C GLY A 213 -32.09 4.90 11.65
N ARG A 214 -32.52 4.94 10.39
CA ARG A 214 -32.66 3.77 9.51
C ARG A 214 -31.33 3.05 9.30
N GLY A 215 -30.25 3.80 9.05
CA GLY A 215 -28.90 3.29 8.88
C GLY A 215 -28.40 2.60 10.16
N ALA A 216 -28.52 3.29 11.30
CA ALA A 216 -28.17 2.73 12.61
C ALA A 216 -28.91 1.42 12.91
N GLN A 217 -30.24 1.38 12.69
CA GLN A 217 -31.03 0.16 12.88
C GLN A 217 -30.58 -0.99 11.96
N THR A 218 -30.18 -0.67 10.72
CA THR A 218 -29.69 -1.66 9.76
C THR A 218 -28.34 -2.23 10.20
N ALA A 219 -27.43 -1.37 10.67
CA ALA A 219 -26.14 -1.76 11.22
C ALA A 219 -26.29 -2.63 12.48
N ASP A 220 -27.18 -2.23 13.39
CA ASP A 220 -27.51 -3.00 14.60
C ASP A 220 -28.06 -4.40 14.27
N ASN A 221 -28.97 -4.50 13.29
CA ASN A 221 -29.50 -5.78 12.83
C ASN A 221 -28.42 -6.69 12.21
N ALA A 222 -27.40 -6.09 11.59
CA ALA A 222 -26.25 -6.81 11.07
C ALA A 222 -25.20 -7.15 12.16
N GLY A 223 -25.36 -6.62 13.39
CA GLY A 223 -24.41 -6.77 14.48
C GLY A 223 -23.08 -6.06 14.22
N ILE A 224 -23.09 -4.98 13.44
CA ILE A 224 -21.89 -4.21 13.06
C ILE A 224 -22.01 -2.80 13.63
N SER A 225 -20.92 -2.32 14.24
CA SER A 225 -20.77 -0.94 14.70
C SER A 225 -19.39 -0.38 14.32
N TRP A 226 -19.21 0.94 14.38
CA TRP A 226 -17.90 1.57 14.14
C TRP A 226 -16.80 0.98 15.04
N GLN A 227 -17.09 0.77 16.33
CA GLN A 227 -16.17 0.16 17.29
C GLN A 227 -15.80 -1.28 16.91
N SER A 228 -16.74 -2.05 16.36
CA SER A 228 -16.46 -3.42 15.91
C SER A 228 -15.46 -3.48 14.75
N LEU A 229 -15.38 -2.40 13.95
CA LEU A 229 -14.47 -2.30 12.81
C LEU A 229 -13.06 -1.85 13.20
N ALA A 230 -12.87 -1.26 14.39
CA ALA A 230 -11.56 -0.79 14.85
C ALA A 230 -10.48 -1.88 14.81
N GLY A 231 -10.83 -3.14 15.06
CA GLY A 231 -9.89 -4.28 14.97
C GLY A 231 -9.52 -4.72 13.54
N LEU A 232 -10.19 -4.17 12.52
CA LEU A 232 -9.97 -4.45 11.10
C LEU A 232 -9.25 -3.31 10.37
N VAL A 233 -9.12 -2.15 11.02
CA VAL A 233 -8.51 -0.94 10.48
C VAL A 233 -7.17 -0.73 11.17
N ASP A 234 -6.13 -0.49 10.38
CA ASP A 234 -4.80 -0.23 10.90
C ASP A 234 -4.55 1.27 11.06
N GLY A 235 -5.09 2.10 10.16
CA GLY A 235 -4.99 3.56 10.22
C GLY A 235 -5.92 4.27 9.24
N GLY A 236 -5.64 5.55 8.98
CA GLY A 236 -6.47 6.41 8.13
C GLY A 236 -6.99 7.62 8.90
N ALA A 237 -8.15 8.15 8.50
CA ALA A 237 -8.72 9.36 9.10
C ALA A 237 -10.22 9.52 8.82
N VAL A 238 -10.91 10.28 9.68
CA VAL A 238 -12.24 10.82 9.39
C VAL A 238 -12.09 12.29 9.05
N LEU A 239 -12.50 12.67 7.83
CA LEU A 239 -12.44 14.02 7.30
C LEU A 239 -13.85 14.61 7.26
N GLY A 240 -14.08 15.61 8.12
CA GLY A 240 -15.36 16.29 8.27
C GLY A 240 -15.45 17.54 7.43
N TYR A 241 -16.41 17.63 6.51
CA TYR A 241 -16.52 18.78 5.61
C TYR A 241 -17.68 19.70 5.98
N GLY A 242 -17.45 21.01 5.89
CA GLY A 242 -18.48 22.03 6.07
C GLY A 242 -18.26 22.93 7.27
N SER A 243 -19.19 23.86 7.47
CA SER A 243 -19.15 24.90 8.50
C SER A 243 -20.33 24.80 9.46
N THR A 244 -20.20 25.44 10.63
CA THR A 244 -21.27 25.57 11.61
C THR A 244 -22.39 26.51 11.16
N GLU A 245 -22.04 27.48 10.33
CA GLU A 245 -22.95 28.41 9.66
C GLU A 245 -23.80 27.68 8.62
N GLY A 246 -23.18 26.72 7.93
CA GLY A 246 -23.77 25.90 6.90
C GLY A 246 -23.77 26.55 5.52
N GLY A 247 -24.05 25.74 4.51
CA GLY A 247 -24.11 26.16 3.11
C GLY A 247 -25.41 25.79 2.44
N LYS A 248 -25.79 26.56 1.42
CA LYS A 248 -26.91 26.23 0.53
C LYS A 248 -26.44 25.22 -0.50
N MET A 249 -27.35 24.37 -0.97
CA MET A 249 -27.03 23.28 -1.90
C MET A 249 -27.81 23.42 -3.20
N ARG A 250 -27.14 23.29 -4.33
CA ARG A 250 -27.78 23.31 -5.65
C ARG A 250 -28.59 22.03 -5.87
N SER A 251 -29.77 22.16 -6.46
CA SER A 251 -30.59 21.01 -6.87
C SER A 251 -29.93 20.30 -8.05
N TYR A 252 -29.88 18.97 -8.01
CA TYR A 252 -29.32 18.13 -9.06
C TYR A 252 -30.36 17.13 -9.57
N ASP A 253 -30.58 17.13 -10.88
CA ASP A 253 -31.54 16.26 -11.58
C ASP A 253 -30.90 15.12 -12.37
N GLY A 254 -29.57 14.94 -12.25
CA GLY A 254 -28.81 13.97 -13.04
C GLY A 254 -28.25 14.52 -14.35
N SER A 255 -28.62 15.73 -14.76
CA SER A 255 -28.15 16.35 -16.00
C SER A 255 -26.91 17.23 -15.79
N PRO A 256 -26.06 17.44 -16.82
CA PRO A 256 -24.95 18.38 -16.76
C PRO A 256 -25.35 19.85 -16.54
N SER A 257 -26.63 20.19 -16.67
CA SER A 257 -27.15 21.55 -16.50
C SER A 257 -27.51 21.92 -15.06
N THR A 258 -27.47 20.97 -14.12
CA THR A 258 -27.85 21.18 -12.72
C THR A 258 -26.80 20.64 -11.75
N GLY A 259 -26.97 20.92 -10.45
CA GLY A 259 -26.04 20.50 -9.38
C GLY A 259 -24.90 21.48 -9.12
N GLU A 260 -23.87 21.00 -8.42
CA GLU A 260 -22.64 21.75 -8.10
C GLU A 260 -22.08 22.52 -9.32
N HIS A 261 -21.61 23.74 -9.06
CA HIS A 261 -21.01 24.65 -10.05
C HIS A 261 -21.94 25.11 -11.18
N THR A 262 -23.25 24.89 -11.06
CA THR A 262 -24.26 25.38 -12.01
C THR A 262 -25.05 26.55 -11.41
N GLN A 263 -25.90 27.16 -12.24
CA GLN A 263 -26.85 28.20 -11.80
C GLN A 263 -28.24 27.63 -11.50
N SER A 264 -28.33 26.32 -11.20
CA SER A 264 -29.59 25.68 -10.83
C SER A 264 -30.15 26.24 -9.51
N ASP A 265 -31.45 26.08 -9.31
CA ASP A 265 -32.10 26.49 -8.08
C ASP A 265 -31.53 25.73 -6.88
N TYR A 266 -31.58 26.36 -5.70
CA TYR A 266 -31.21 25.68 -4.47
C TYR A 266 -32.28 24.68 -4.06
N ILE A 267 -31.86 23.60 -3.40
CA ILE A 267 -32.76 22.69 -2.67
C ILE A 267 -33.47 23.51 -1.60
N THR A 268 -34.80 23.41 -1.53
CA THR A 268 -35.62 24.20 -0.61
C THR A 268 -35.91 23.46 0.68
N ASP A 269 -36.04 24.20 1.79
CA ASP A 269 -36.66 23.66 2.98
C ASP A 269 -38.18 23.48 2.70
N GLY A 270 -38.72 22.31 3.04
CA GLY A 270 -40.11 21.96 2.69
C GLY A 270 -41.19 22.87 3.32
N GLN A 271 -40.80 23.89 4.09
CA GLN A 271 -41.71 24.82 4.77
C GLN A 271 -41.33 26.29 4.50
N GLY A 272 -41.58 26.74 3.27
CA GLY A 272 -41.49 28.16 2.92
C GLY A 272 -40.81 28.46 1.59
N GLY A 273 -40.23 27.44 0.95
CA GLY A 273 -39.53 27.61 -0.33
C GLY A 273 -38.24 28.39 -0.20
N GLN A 274 -37.73 28.56 1.02
CA GLN A 274 -36.42 29.17 1.23
C GLN A 274 -35.33 28.13 0.91
N PRO A 275 -34.14 28.55 0.46
CA PRO A 275 -33.03 27.64 0.29
C PRO A 275 -32.70 26.93 1.61
N GLY A 276 -32.68 25.61 1.59
CA GLY A 276 -32.20 24.80 2.70
C GLY A 276 -30.71 25.05 2.96
N VAL A 277 -30.32 24.96 4.22
CA VAL A 277 -28.94 25.15 4.68
C VAL A 277 -28.51 23.89 5.40
N SER A 278 -27.49 23.20 4.86
CA SER A 278 -26.88 22.02 5.48
C SER A 278 -25.74 22.45 6.38
N LYS A 279 -25.58 21.79 7.52
CA LYS A 279 -24.52 22.04 8.50
C LYS A 279 -23.77 20.76 8.82
N ILE A 280 -22.48 20.92 9.11
CA ILE A 280 -21.66 19.80 9.57
C ILE A 280 -22.11 19.34 10.97
N ASP A 281 -22.21 18.03 11.19
CA ASP A 281 -22.29 17.39 12.49
C ASP A 281 -20.90 16.88 12.91
N ALA A 282 -20.08 17.81 13.42
CA ALA A 282 -18.72 17.50 13.83
C ALA A 282 -18.67 16.56 15.04
N ASP A 283 -19.70 16.55 15.89
CA ASP A 283 -19.74 15.71 17.09
C ASP A 283 -19.95 14.24 16.70
N GLU A 284 -20.84 13.97 15.73
CA GLU A 284 -21.01 12.61 15.19
C GLU A 284 -19.73 12.13 14.50
N LEU A 285 -19.09 12.96 13.68
CA LEU A 285 -17.84 12.60 13.01
C LEU A 285 -16.69 12.31 13.99
N GLN A 286 -16.57 13.09 15.06
CA GLN A 286 -15.59 12.83 16.12
C GLN A 286 -15.89 11.53 16.86
N LYS A 287 -17.16 11.20 17.08
CA LYS A 287 -17.58 9.93 17.67
C LYS A 287 -17.21 8.76 16.76
N VAL A 288 -17.51 8.82 15.47
CA VAL A 288 -17.09 7.82 14.47
C VAL A 288 -15.56 7.64 14.47
N ALA A 289 -14.81 8.74 14.47
CA ALA A 289 -13.34 8.69 14.49
C ALA A 289 -12.81 8.00 15.75
N LYS A 290 -13.34 8.37 16.92
CA LYS A 290 -13.01 7.76 18.21
C LYS A 290 -13.31 6.27 18.21
N ASP A 291 -14.47 5.88 17.69
CA ASP A 291 -14.92 4.49 17.67
C ASP A 291 -14.04 3.62 16.77
N LEU A 292 -13.57 4.17 15.64
CA LEU A 292 -12.60 3.50 14.75
C LEU A 292 -11.15 3.57 15.25
N GLY A 293 -10.86 4.41 16.25
CA GLY A 293 -9.49 4.69 16.69
C GLY A 293 -8.68 5.53 15.69
N LEU A 294 -9.35 6.36 14.89
CA LEU A 294 -8.75 7.20 13.86
C LEU A 294 -8.73 8.69 14.28
N PRO A 295 -7.78 9.48 13.76
CA PRO A 295 -7.82 10.93 13.91
C PRO A 295 -9.00 11.54 13.13
N TYR A 296 -9.57 12.61 13.69
CA TYR A 296 -10.55 13.47 13.05
C TYR A 296 -9.87 14.75 12.52
N TYR A 297 -10.18 15.14 11.29
CA TYR A 297 -9.77 16.41 10.70
C TYR A 297 -10.97 17.17 10.16
N HIS A 298 -11.15 18.40 10.64
CA HIS A 298 -12.15 19.32 10.10
C HIS A 298 -11.60 19.97 8.83
N ARG A 299 -12.37 19.92 7.74
CA ARG A 299 -12.05 20.43 6.41
C ARG A 299 -13.02 21.55 6.03
N THR A 300 -12.55 22.78 6.10
CA THR A 300 -13.30 23.98 5.67
C THR A 300 -12.79 24.54 4.35
N GLY A 301 -11.61 24.12 3.90
CA GLY A 301 -10.88 24.65 2.75
C GLY A 301 -10.17 25.98 3.04
N GLY A 302 -10.29 26.50 4.26
CA GLY A 302 -9.64 27.72 4.72
C GLY A 302 -8.21 27.49 5.21
N SER A 303 -7.51 28.57 5.54
CA SER A 303 -6.12 28.52 6.04
C SER A 303 -5.95 27.89 7.42
N GLY A 304 -7.05 27.65 8.14
CA GLY A 304 -7.06 26.98 9.44
C GLY A 304 -7.07 25.45 9.36
N ASP A 305 -7.27 24.89 8.17
CA ASP A 305 -7.28 23.44 7.96
C ASP A 305 -5.87 22.84 8.17
N ASP A 306 -5.82 21.68 8.81
CA ASP A 306 -4.58 20.89 8.88
C ASP A 306 -4.07 20.56 7.46
N PRO A 307 -2.75 20.55 7.23
CA PRO A 307 -2.21 20.19 5.93
C PRO A 307 -2.48 18.70 5.63
N THR A 308 -2.66 18.36 4.35
CA THR A 308 -2.96 16.99 3.93
C THR A 308 -1.91 15.98 4.39
N SER A 309 -0.65 16.43 4.55
CA SER A 309 0.45 15.63 5.09
C SER A 309 0.17 15.02 6.46
N LYS A 310 -0.75 15.57 7.27
CA LYS A 310 -1.15 15.01 8.57
C LYS A 310 -1.84 13.64 8.44
N PHE A 311 -2.56 13.41 7.36
CA PHE A 311 -3.30 12.18 7.12
C PHE A 311 -2.80 11.38 5.92
N THR A 312 -1.81 11.89 5.18
CA THR A 312 -1.15 11.17 4.08
C THR A 312 0.26 10.69 4.40
N ASN A 313 0.99 11.35 5.30
CA ASN A 313 2.33 10.92 5.71
C ASN A 313 2.24 10.01 6.95
N LEU A 314 1.62 8.85 6.76
CA LEU A 314 1.49 7.86 7.82
C LEU A 314 2.77 7.03 7.92
N ASP A 315 3.29 6.89 9.14
CA ASP A 315 4.35 5.92 9.42
C ASP A 315 3.72 4.52 9.44
N ILE A 316 3.72 3.88 8.28
CA ILE A 316 3.10 2.57 8.05
C ILE A 316 3.70 1.49 8.98
N GLU A 317 4.96 1.64 9.45
CA GLU A 317 5.54 0.74 10.47
C GLU A 317 4.92 0.96 11.85
N ALA A 318 4.72 2.23 12.25
CA ALA A 318 4.10 2.60 13.52
C ALA A 318 2.58 2.34 13.59
N VAL A 319 1.90 2.41 12.45
CA VAL A 319 0.46 2.14 12.30
C VAL A 319 0.13 0.66 12.56
N THR A 320 1.10 -0.25 12.42
CA THR A 320 0.92 -1.65 12.86
C THR A 320 1.25 -1.83 14.33
N SER A 321 0.24 -1.74 15.20
CA SER A 321 0.38 -1.93 16.66
C SER A 321 0.85 -3.34 17.08
N ASP A 322 0.77 -4.33 16.19
CA ASP A 322 1.11 -5.73 16.43
C ASP A 322 2.34 -6.23 15.65
N GLY A 323 3.09 -5.33 15.01
CA GLY A 323 4.31 -5.68 14.29
C GLY A 323 4.07 -6.47 13.00
N ARG A 324 2.85 -6.44 12.44
CA ARG A 324 2.54 -6.99 11.11
C ARG A 324 3.38 -6.35 9.99
N ALA A 325 3.83 -5.11 10.16
CA ALA A 325 4.76 -4.45 9.22
C ALA A 325 6.19 -5.02 9.26
N LYS A 326 6.55 -5.87 10.23
CA LYS A 326 7.84 -6.59 10.23
C LYS A 326 7.79 -7.71 9.20
N THR A 327 7.88 -7.35 7.93
CA THR A 327 8.09 -8.33 6.88
C THR A 327 9.46 -8.97 7.09
N ASN A 328 9.52 -10.29 6.95
CA ASN A 328 10.76 -11.06 6.87
C ASN A 328 11.45 -10.77 5.52
N ALA A 329 11.74 -9.50 5.21
CA ALA A 329 12.54 -9.13 4.06
C ALA A 329 13.94 -9.70 4.27
N ARG A 330 14.39 -10.51 3.31
CA ARG A 330 15.69 -11.19 3.36
C ARG A 330 16.49 -10.75 2.16
N VAL A 331 17.58 -10.03 2.41
CA VAL A 331 18.51 -9.62 1.36
C VAL A 331 19.44 -10.81 1.10
N TYR A 332 19.35 -11.36 -0.11
CA TYR A 332 20.23 -12.44 -0.53
C TYR A 332 21.65 -11.92 -0.73
N LEU A 333 22.61 -12.52 -0.03
CA LEU A 333 24.03 -12.26 -0.22
C LEU A 333 24.60 -13.09 -1.38
N THR A 334 23.76 -13.57 -2.29
CA THR A 334 24.18 -14.30 -3.49
C THR A 334 24.92 -13.39 -4.48
N TRP A 335 24.53 -12.12 -4.61
CA TRP A 335 25.17 -11.17 -5.53
C TRP A 335 26.64 -10.83 -5.18
N PRO A 336 27.04 -10.51 -3.92
CA PRO A 336 28.44 -10.25 -3.62
C PRO A 336 29.27 -11.53 -3.72
N LEU A 337 28.72 -12.69 -3.33
CA LEU A 337 29.37 -13.98 -3.48
C LEU A 337 29.57 -14.34 -4.96
N GLY A 338 28.61 -13.99 -5.82
CA GLY A 338 28.71 -14.15 -7.28
C GLY A 338 29.87 -13.34 -7.87
N LEU A 339 30.07 -12.09 -7.43
CA LEU A 339 31.20 -11.25 -7.85
C LEU A 339 32.55 -11.83 -7.43
N ILE A 340 32.64 -12.33 -6.19
CA ILE A 340 33.85 -12.99 -5.69
C ILE A 340 34.15 -14.26 -6.51
N ALA A 341 33.12 -15.09 -6.75
CA ALA A 341 33.25 -16.29 -7.56
C ALA A 341 33.72 -15.97 -8.99
N PHE A 342 33.12 -14.95 -9.60
CA PHE A 342 33.50 -14.48 -10.94
C PHE A 342 34.98 -14.05 -11.00
N GLY A 343 35.43 -13.24 -10.05
CA GLY A 343 36.84 -12.81 -9.99
C GLY A 343 37.83 -13.97 -9.82
N LEU A 344 37.49 -14.94 -8.97
CA LEU A 344 38.34 -16.13 -8.76
C LEU A 344 38.37 -17.05 -9.98
N LEU A 345 37.24 -17.24 -10.66
CA LEU A 345 37.17 -18.03 -11.90
C LEU A 345 37.93 -17.37 -13.04
N LEU A 346 37.81 -16.04 -13.17
CA LEU A 346 38.57 -15.28 -14.17
C LEU A 346 40.08 -15.41 -13.94
N TRP A 347 40.52 -15.37 -12.69
CA TRP A 347 41.92 -15.60 -12.33
C TRP A 347 42.39 -17.02 -12.71
N GLU A 348 41.58 -18.05 -12.43
CA GLU A 348 41.92 -19.43 -12.83
C GLU A 348 42.04 -19.58 -14.35
N ILE A 349 41.13 -18.99 -15.13
CA ILE A 349 41.17 -19.02 -16.59
C ILE A 349 42.44 -18.36 -17.13
N LEU A 350 42.81 -17.18 -16.62
CA LEU A 350 44.01 -16.47 -17.04
C LEU A 350 45.29 -17.26 -16.74
N ASP A 351 45.36 -17.92 -15.58
CA ASP A 351 46.52 -18.74 -15.23
C ASP A 351 46.61 -20.02 -16.07
N LEU A 352 45.47 -20.67 -16.38
CA LEU A 352 45.43 -21.81 -17.30
C LEU A 352 45.87 -21.41 -18.71
N MET A 353 45.40 -20.26 -19.21
CA MET A 353 45.84 -19.72 -20.51
C MET A 353 47.35 -19.43 -20.54
N ARG A 354 47.90 -18.89 -19.44
CA ARG A 354 49.35 -18.64 -19.33
C ARG A 354 50.15 -19.95 -19.30
N ALA A 355 49.67 -20.96 -18.59
CA ALA A 355 50.31 -22.27 -18.53
C ALA A 355 50.29 -22.98 -19.90
N ASP A 356 49.15 -22.96 -20.60
CA ASP A 356 49.01 -23.53 -21.94
C ASP A 356 49.94 -22.83 -22.95
N ARG A 357 50.04 -21.50 -22.93
CA ARG A 357 50.98 -20.75 -23.76
C ARG A 357 52.44 -21.15 -23.48
N ARG A 358 52.82 -21.37 -22.22
CA ARG A 358 54.18 -21.82 -21.85
C ARG A 358 54.48 -23.23 -22.37
N LEU A 359 53.51 -24.14 -22.29
CA LEU A 359 53.64 -25.50 -22.82
C LEU A 359 53.78 -25.50 -24.35
N ARG A 360 52.97 -24.70 -25.06
CA ARG A 360 53.09 -24.54 -26.52
C ARG A 360 54.44 -23.96 -26.96
N LEU A 361 54.99 -23.01 -26.20
CA LEU A 361 56.33 -22.45 -26.47
C LEU A 361 57.46 -23.46 -26.25
N LEU A 362 57.31 -24.40 -25.32
CA LEU A 362 58.27 -25.48 -25.09
C LEU A 362 58.17 -26.59 -26.15
N MET A 363 56.95 -26.95 -26.56
CA MET A 363 56.72 -27.94 -27.62
C MET A 363 57.09 -27.41 -29.02
N GLY A 364 56.96 -26.11 -29.27
CA GLY A 364 57.36 -25.48 -30.53
C GLY A 364 58.88 -25.32 -30.71
N ARG A 365 59.67 -25.55 -29.66
CA ARG A 365 61.15 -25.48 -29.68
C ARG A 365 61.84 -26.83 -29.90
N GLY A 366 61.06 -27.92 -29.97
CA GLY A 366 61.55 -29.28 -30.18
C GLY A 366 61.32 -29.83 -31.59
N ARG A 367 61.19 -28.95 -32.59
CA ARG A 367 61.07 -29.32 -34.01
C ARG A 367 62.21 -28.74 -34.82
#